data_AF-A0A8T5I2W3-F1
#
_entry.id   AF-A0A8T5I2W3-F1
#
_cell.length_a   1.000
_cell.length_b   1.000
_cell.length_c   1.000
_cell.angle_alpha   90.00
_cell.angle_beta   90.00
_cell.angle_gamma   90.00
#
_symmetry.space_group_name_H-M   'P 1'
#
loop_
_entity.id
_entity.type
_entity.pdbx_description
1 polymer ?
#
loop_
_entity_poly.entity_id
_entity_poly.type
_entity_poly.pdbx_seq_one_letter_code
_entity_poly.pdbx_strand_id
1 'polypeptide(L)' 'VTEEKIKKIVENYPDVKKVNRISSLKFENILKIDIDCSFDKELSIEKVHDLTSEIEHVIRLEINNSVITIHPEPN' A
#
# COMPACT_ATOMS: atom_id res chain seq x y z
N VAL A 1 -10.37 4.66 -10.15
CA VAL A 1 -10.49 5.79 -9.17
C VAL A 1 -9.81 5.47 -7.85
N THR A 2 -10.16 4.36 -7.18
CA THR A 2 -9.51 3.97 -5.91
C THR A 2 -8.03 3.64 -6.08
N GLU A 3 -7.68 2.86 -7.11
CA GLU A 3 -6.29 2.46 -7.39
C GLU A 3 -5.37 3.66 -7.66
N GLU A 4 -5.85 4.67 -8.39
CA GLU A 4 -5.07 5.89 -8.63
C GLU A 4 -4.81 6.70 -7.37
N LYS A 5 -5.78 6.77 -6.44
CA LYS A 5 -5.58 7.39 -5.13
C LYS A 5 -4.49 6.66 -4.34
N ILE A 6 -4.60 5.34 -4.26
CA ILE A 6 -3.62 4.48 -3.59
C ILE A 6 -2.24 4.70 -4.22
N LYS A 7 -2.15 4.67 -5.56
CA LYS A 7 -0.90 4.90 -6.28
C LYS A 7 -0.29 6.25 -5.90
N LYS A 8 -1.08 7.33 -5.87
CA LYS A 8 -0.59 8.65 -5.45
C LYS A 8 -0.12 8.67 -4.01
N ILE A 9 -0.85 8.04 -3.07
CA ILE A 9 -0.43 7.95 -1.66
C ILE A 9 0.93 7.26 -1.59
N VAL A 10 1.06 6.10 -2.24
CA VAL A 10 2.30 5.31 -2.23
C VAL A 10 3.45 6.05 -2.93
N GLU A 11 3.19 6.74 -4.04
CA GLU A 11 4.18 7.56 -4.75
C GLU A 11 4.63 8.81 -3.96
N ASN A 12 3.91 9.23 -2.91
CA ASN A 12 4.40 10.29 -2.01
C ASN A 12 5.51 9.78 -1.07
N TYR A 13 5.70 8.47 -0.94
CA TYR A 13 6.75 7.90 -0.10
C TYR A 13 8.02 7.68 -0.93
N PRO A 14 9.12 8.41 -0.64
CA PRO A 14 10.36 8.30 -1.41
C PRO A 14 11.05 6.93 -1.23
N ASP A 15 10.79 6.24 -0.11
CA ASP A 15 11.32 4.91 0.18
C ASP A 15 10.65 3.81 -0.68
N VAL A 16 9.51 4.08 -1.32
CA VAL A 16 8.86 3.12 -2.23
C VAL A 16 9.46 3.27 -3.62
N LYS A 17 10.24 2.27 -4.05
CA LYS A 17 10.86 2.27 -5.39
C LYS A 17 9.85 2.18 -6.50
N LYS A 18 8.88 1.28 -6.35
CA LYS A 18 7.93 0.97 -7.41
C LYS A 18 6.68 0.30 -6.85
N VAL A 19 5.54 0.65 -7.43
CA VAL A 19 4.30 -0.12 -7.24
C VAL A 19 4.18 -1.10 -8.39
N ASN A 20 4.23 -2.40 -8.10
CA ASN A 20 4.12 -3.46 -9.09
C ASN A 20 2.67 -3.66 -9.50
N ARG A 21 1.77 -3.75 -8.52
CA ARG A 21 0.35 -4.00 -8.75
C ARG A 21 -0.50 -3.39 -7.65
N ILE A 22 -1.65 -2.85 -8.05
CA ILE A 22 -2.70 -2.44 -7.11
C ILE A 22 -3.95 -3.18 -7.54
N SER A 23 -4.62 -3.84 -6.61
CA SER A 23 -5.88 -4.53 -6.85
C SER A 23 -6.88 -4.14 -5.77
N SER A 24 -8.00 -3.54 -6.15
CA SER A 24 -9.10 -3.27 -5.24
C SER A 24 -10.28 -4.16 -5.57
N LEU A 25 -10.80 -4.87 -4.58
CA LEU A 25 -11.88 -5.82 -4.73
C LEU A 25 -12.94 -5.60 -3.65
N LYS A 26 -14.15 -5.30 -4.09
CA LYS A 26 -15.27 -5.02 -3.20
C LYS A 26 -16.06 -6.30 -2.92
N PHE A 27 -16.17 -6.67 -1.65
CA PHE A 27 -16.99 -7.77 -1.16
C PHE A 27 -18.10 -7.24 -0.28
N GLU A 28 -19.34 -7.31 -0.76
CA GLU A 28 -20.53 -6.79 -0.09
C GLU A 28 -20.34 -5.33 0.38
N ASN A 29 -19.99 -5.14 1.64
CA ASN A 29 -19.79 -3.85 2.30
C ASN A 29 -18.33 -3.59 2.75
N ILE A 30 -17.40 -4.47 2.38
CA ILE A 30 -15.97 -4.37 2.70
C ILE A 30 -15.18 -4.19 1.40
N LEU A 31 -14.26 -3.23 1.37
CA LEU A 31 -13.34 -3.08 0.24
C LEU A 31 -11.99 -3.71 0.59
N LYS A 32 -11.65 -4.81 -0.04
CA LYS A 32 -10.31 -5.39 0.07
C LYS A 32 -9.37 -4.72 -0.92
N ILE A 33 -8.20 -4.31 -0.48
CA ILE A 33 -7.19 -3.65 -1.31
C ILE A 33 -5.89 -4.41 -1.11
N ASP A 34 -5.37 -5.00 -2.18
CA ASP A 34 -4.06 -5.65 -2.22
C ASP A 34 -3.10 -4.78 -3.04
N ILE A 35 -1.91 -4.54 -2.49
CA ILE A 35 -0.91 -3.66 -3.07
C ILE A 35 0.43 -4.40 -3.04
N ASP A 36 1.01 -4.60 -4.21
CA ASP A 36 2.38 -5.11 -4.37
C ASP A 36 3.31 -3.94 -4.62
N CYS A 37 4.20 -3.68 -3.67
CA CYS A 37 5.19 -2.61 -3.76
C CYS A 37 6.58 -3.20 -3.59
N SER A 38 7.49 -2.74 -4.45
CA SER A 38 8.91 -3.03 -4.29
C SER A 38 9.58 -1.93 -3.47
N PHE A 39 10.30 -2.35 -2.44
CA PHE A 39 11.09 -1.50 -1.57
C PHE A 39 12.58 -1.66 -1.89
N ASP A 40 13.36 -0.63 -1.58
CA ASP A 40 14.82 -0.72 -1.73
C ASP A 40 15.37 -1.77 -0.76
N LYS A 41 16.17 -2.72 -1.25
CA LYS A 41 16.84 -3.74 -0.44
C LYS A 41 17.79 -3.17 0.63
N GLU A 42 18.19 -1.90 0.50
CA GLU A 42 18.98 -1.20 1.51
C GLU A 42 18.12 -0.78 2.71
N LEU A 43 16.78 -0.83 2.61
CA LEU A 43 15.88 -0.58 3.73
C LEU A 43 15.88 -1.75 4.70
N SER A 44 15.95 -1.43 5.99
CA SER A 44 15.81 -2.43 7.03
C SER A 44 14.36 -2.93 7.11
N ILE A 45 14.19 -4.19 7.52
CA ILE A 45 12.88 -4.83 7.66
C ILE A 45 11.94 -4.00 8.56
N GLU A 46 12.48 -3.41 9.62
CA GLU A 46 11.77 -2.46 10.49
C GLU A 46 11.19 -1.27 9.73
N LYS A 47 11.99 -0.62 8.88
CA LYS A 47 11.59 0.53 8.07
C LYS A 47 10.50 0.15 7.07
N VAL A 48 10.64 -1.02 6.43
CA VAL A 48 9.64 -1.54 5.50
C VAL A 48 8.31 -1.80 6.24
N HIS A 49 8.35 -2.38 7.44
CA HIS A 49 7.16 -2.57 8.27
C HIS A 49 6.52 -1.24 8.70
N ASP A 50 7.33 -0.25 9.06
CA ASP A 50 6.86 1.07 9.45
C ASP A 50 6.16 1.78 8.27
N LEU A 51 6.82 1.81 7.10
CA LEU A 51 6.27 2.35 5.86
C LEU A 51 4.97 1.66 5.44
N THR A 52 4.94 0.33 5.47
CA THR A 52 3.72 -0.41 5.09
C THR A 52 2.59 -0.13 6.06
N SER A 53 2.86 -0.04 7.37
CA SER A 53 1.85 0.31 8.37
C SER A 53 1.32 1.74 8.19
N GLU A 54 2.20 2.70 7.92
CA GLU A 54 1.85 4.09 7.61
C GLU A 54 0.95 4.18 6.36
N ILE A 55 1.37 3.55 5.26
CA ILE A 55 0.60 3.54 4.00
C ILE A 55 -0.78 2.89 4.23
N GLU A 56 -0.83 1.75 4.93
CA GLU A 56 -2.09 1.08 5.28
C GLU A 56 -3.02 2.03 6.02
N HIS A 57 -2.49 2.74 7.03
CA HIS A 57 -3.25 3.67 7.85
C HIS A 57 -3.82 4.82 7.02
N VAL A 58 -3.01 5.45 6.18
CA VAL A 58 -3.44 6.57 5.31
C VAL A 58 -4.55 6.12 4.35
N ILE A 59 -4.40 4.96 3.72
CA ILE A 59 -5.43 4.43 2.81
C ILE A 59 -6.72 4.12 3.57
N ARG A 60 -6.61 3.57 4.77
CA ARG A 60 -7.75 3.26 5.64
C ARG A 60 -8.50 4.50 6.09
N LEU A 61 -7.80 5.62 6.32
CA LEU A 61 -8.42 6.91 6.64
C LEU A 61 -9.22 7.48 5.45
N GLU A 62 -8.72 7.30 4.24
CA GLU A 62 -9.41 7.72 3.01
C GLU A 62 -10.60 6.81 2.65
N ILE A 63 -10.54 5.52 3.05
CA ILE A 63 -11.51 4.50 2.66
C ILE A 63 -12.03 3.78 3.91
N ASN A 64 -13.18 4.22 4.41
CA ASN A 64 -13.89 3.52 5.48
C ASN A 64 -14.33 2.11 5.05
N ASN A 65 -14.36 1.18 6.02
CA ASN A 65 -14.70 -0.24 5.81
C ASN A 65 -13.83 -0.94 4.75
N SER A 66 -12.53 -0.66 4.75
CA SER A 66 -11.58 -1.34 3.89
C SER A 66 -10.60 -2.23 4.67
N VAL A 67 -10.17 -3.30 4.00
CA VAL A 67 -9.09 -4.19 4.44
C VAL A 67 -7.95 -3.99 3.46
N ILE A 68 -6.87 -3.36 3.92
CA ILE A 68 -5.70 -3.10 3.09
C ILE A 68 -4.66 -4.17 3.42
N THR A 69 -4.00 -4.69 2.41
CA THR A 69 -2.90 -5.63 2.53
C THR A 69 -1.80 -5.16 1.59
N ILE A 70 -0.62 -4.93 2.15
CA ILE A 70 0.54 -4.48 1.39
C ILE A 70 1.56 -5.60 1.43
N HIS A 71 2.00 -6.04 0.26
CA HIS A 71 3.05 -7.04 0.07
C HIS A 71 4.34 -6.30 -0.29
N PRO A 72 5.24 -6.07 0.70
CA PRO A 72 6.54 -5.49 0.43
C PRO A 72 7.47 -6.55 -0.17
N GLU A 73 7.86 -6.36 -1.42
CA GLU A 73 8.88 -7.17 -2.09
C GLU A 73 10.23 -6.43 -2.10
N PRO A 74 11.37 -7.11 -1.90
CA PRO A 74 12.67 -6.49 -2.09
C PRO A 74 12.99 -6.33 -3.59
N ASN A 75 13.54 -5.16 -4.00
CA ASN A 75 14.07 -4.90 -5.35
C ASN A 75 15.60 -4.95 -5.40
#